data_AF-A0A0D5ZJ96-F1
#
_entry.id   AF-A0A0D5ZJ96-F1
#
_cell.length_a   1.000
_cell.length_b   1.000
_cell.length_c   1.000
_cell.angle_alpha   90.00
_cell.angle_beta   90.00
_cell.angle_gamma   90.00
#
_symmetry.space_group_name_H-M   'P 1'
#
loop_
_entity.id
_entity.type
_entity.pdbx_description
1 polymer ?
#
loop_
_entity_poly.entity_id
_entity_poly.type
_entity_poly.pdbx_seq_one_letter_code
_entity_poly.pdbx_strand_id
1 'polypeptide(L)'
;MKRLQCLYKPTKDKNYPWALKHPKVDSPLALFKTRQDAMNWFLALGYDCVTWFHTEEGIWGGSVLAEKLENQQEQVFEINVDKYDGGVKLQDAAQELFVNLETEKRNQNEAEKYLSTLNDFKIIKNHETYFPKDDVVKVRRTKKVEPETIVKVEKEVVVERVEVPVVKVVEAKEQTVEEVNYAYSAELCEMGQLKAFALYAKKLESVAQKYSSPVKTSLEDFKDIEANLEAAAKEFDKLESEFENTEHKHVYELVQKSLKKSMQTILSNVQEDDSIAYSPATSLYFEEKCCSKTNLKLSQSTSYVLYGKHHVGFVEEKEYPYAVFVKEAPKYSTNLVIFENEAPAKVVEKIVEVEKVVEVEKPVVVEKVVEKEGEKVVVKSGSWIWDWFAFMLLGIGYLILIVVILILLFTGNTI
;
A
#
# COMPACT_ATOMS: atom_id res chain seq x y z
N MET A 1 -21.15 4.07 -8.02
CA MET A 1 -20.20 5.11 -8.46
C MET A 1 -19.73 4.82 -9.89
N LYS A 2 -19.41 5.86 -10.68
CA LYS A 2 -18.75 5.72 -11.98
C LYS A 2 -17.30 5.27 -11.76
N ARG A 3 -16.77 4.44 -12.66
CA ARG A 3 -15.38 3.95 -12.55
C ARG A 3 -14.56 4.40 -13.74
N LEU A 4 -13.31 4.81 -13.49
CA LEU A 4 -12.40 5.20 -14.56
C LEU A 4 -10.94 4.82 -14.24
N GLN A 5 -10.15 4.69 -15.29
CA GLN A 5 -8.71 4.54 -15.23
C GLN A 5 -8.06 5.68 -16.03
N CYS A 6 -7.15 6.43 -15.41
CA CYS A 6 -6.28 7.39 -16.07
C CYS A 6 -4.96 6.68 -16.43
N LEU A 7 -4.86 6.25 -17.68
CA LEU A 7 -3.80 5.38 -18.17
C LEU A 7 -2.77 6.17 -18.96
N TYR A 8 -1.49 5.97 -18.66
CA TYR A 8 -0.39 6.48 -19.49
C TYR A 8 -0.08 5.53 -20.65
N LYS A 9 -0.23 6.00 -21.90
CA LYS A 9 -0.11 5.24 -23.16
C LYS A 9 0.59 6.05 -24.27
N PRO A 10 1.86 6.46 -24.08
CA PRO A 10 2.59 7.29 -25.04
C PRO A 10 2.82 6.61 -26.40
N THR A 11 2.75 5.27 -26.46
CA THR A 11 2.89 4.51 -27.71
C THR A 11 1.69 4.62 -28.63
N LYS A 12 0.50 5.01 -28.13
CA LYS A 12 -0.72 5.14 -28.93
C LYS A 12 -0.89 6.53 -29.55
N ASP A 13 -0.64 7.57 -28.76
CA ASP A 13 -0.64 8.96 -29.22
C ASP A 13 0.40 9.73 -28.39
N LYS A 14 1.52 10.13 -29.01
CA LYS A 14 2.59 10.85 -28.32
C LYS A 14 2.18 12.27 -27.90
N ASN A 15 1.23 12.87 -28.61
CA ASN A 15 0.78 14.22 -28.31
C ASN A 15 -0.24 14.24 -27.18
N TYR A 16 -0.96 13.13 -26.97
CA TYR A 16 -1.97 12.96 -25.91
C TYR A 16 -1.78 11.62 -25.21
N PRO A 17 -0.68 11.45 -24.44
CA PRO A 17 -0.30 10.15 -23.92
C PRO A 17 -1.20 9.69 -22.75
N TRP A 18 -2.01 10.57 -22.16
CA TRP A 18 -2.89 10.22 -21.05
C TRP A 18 -4.31 9.92 -21.53
N ALA A 19 -4.86 8.78 -21.14
CA ALA A 19 -6.18 8.35 -21.56
C ALA A 19 -7.08 8.06 -20.36
N LEU A 20 -8.22 8.76 -20.28
CA LEU A 20 -9.32 8.38 -19.40
C LEU A 20 -10.10 7.25 -20.06
N LYS A 21 -10.12 6.06 -19.44
CA LYS A 21 -10.81 4.88 -19.97
C LYS A 21 -11.56 4.10 -18.88
N HIS A 22 -12.78 3.64 -19.19
CA HIS A 22 -13.48 2.66 -18.38
C HIS A 22 -12.92 1.23 -18.65
N PRO A 23 -12.68 0.39 -17.63
CA PRO A 23 -12.01 -0.91 -17.82
C PRO A 23 -12.77 -1.88 -18.72
N LYS A 24 -14.10 -1.79 -18.77
CA LYS A 24 -14.97 -2.63 -19.62
C LYS A 24 -15.32 -2.04 -20.99
N VAL A 25 -14.91 -0.81 -21.30
CA VAL A 25 -15.22 -0.16 -22.59
C VAL A 25 -13.95 -0.08 -23.40
N ASP A 26 -13.93 -0.52 -24.65
CA ASP A 26 -12.69 -0.63 -25.42
C ASP A 26 -12.05 0.72 -25.76
N SER A 27 -12.88 1.70 -26.15
CA SER A 27 -12.43 3.05 -26.47
C SER A 27 -12.23 3.91 -25.22
N PRO A 28 -11.25 4.82 -25.20
CA PRO A 28 -11.14 5.84 -24.15
C PRO A 28 -12.33 6.81 -24.20
N LEU A 29 -12.60 7.45 -23.07
CA LEU A 29 -13.52 8.58 -22.93
C LEU A 29 -12.92 9.84 -23.56
N ALA A 30 -11.69 10.16 -23.16
CA ALA A 30 -10.95 11.35 -23.59
C ALA A 30 -9.44 11.13 -23.46
N LEU A 31 -8.66 11.92 -24.20
CA LEU A 31 -7.19 11.91 -24.23
C LEU A 31 -6.62 13.28 -23.87
N PHE A 32 -5.53 13.30 -23.11
CA PHE A 32 -4.94 14.51 -22.51
C PHE A 32 -3.42 14.50 -22.65
N LYS A 33 -2.82 15.70 -22.50
CA LYS A 33 -1.38 15.89 -22.50
C LYS A 33 -0.73 15.47 -21.19
N THR A 34 -1.38 15.77 -20.07
CA THR A 34 -0.89 15.43 -18.72
C THR A 34 -1.92 14.66 -17.91
N ARG A 35 -1.45 14.00 -16.84
CA ARG A 35 -2.32 13.36 -15.85
C ARG A 35 -3.22 14.39 -15.15
N GLN A 36 -2.64 15.53 -14.79
CA GLN A 36 -3.32 16.61 -14.09
C GLN A 36 -4.52 17.12 -14.90
N ASP A 37 -4.34 17.33 -16.21
CA ASP A 37 -5.41 17.73 -17.13
C ASP A 37 -6.55 16.71 -17.11
N ALA A 38 -6.21 15.43 -17.27
CA ALA A 38 -7.16 14.33 -17.34
C ALA A 38 -7.99 14.22 -16.06
N MET A 39 -7.32 14.20 -14.91
CA MET A 39 -7.97 14.03 -13.62
C MET A 39 -8.83 15.25 -13.27
N ASN A 40 -8.30 16.47 -13.42
CA ASN A 40 -9.04 17.67 -13.06
C ASN A 40 -10.27 17.89 -13.95
N TRP A 41 -10.17 17.60 -15.25
CA TRP A 41 -11.32 17.62 -16.16
C TRP A 41 -12.40 16.65 -15.73
N PHE A 42 -12.04 15.41 -15.41
CA PHE A 42 -13.02 14.39 -15.03
C PHE A 42 -13.70 14.69 -13.69
N LEU A 43 -12.92 15.10 -12.68
CA LEU A 43 -13.45 15.45 -11.37
C LEU A 43 -14.37 16.67 -11.42
N ALA A 44 -14.16 17.60 -12.37
CA ALA A 44 -15.04 18.74 -12.58
C ALA A 44 -16.47 18.36 -13.05
N LEU A 45 -16.65 17.17 -13.61
CA LEU A 45 -17.97 16.68 -14.01
C LEU A 45 -18.87 16.36 -12.81
N GLY A 46 -18.32 16.32 -11.59
CA GLY A 46 -19.11 16.22 -10.36
C GLY A 46 -19.81 14.87 -10.15
N TYR A 47 -19.28 13.80 -10.77
CA TYR A 47 -19.77 12.44 -10.59
C TYR A 47 -19.24 11.82 -9.31
N ASP A 48 -20.07 11.00 -8.66
CA ASP A 48 -19.56 10.05 -7.66
C ASP A 48 -18.75 8.98 -8.38
N CYS A 49 -17.44 8.99 -8.18
CA CYS A 49 -16.54 8.19 -8.98
C CYS A 49 -15.37 7.61 -8.19
N VAL A 50 -14.83 6.52 -8.72
CA VAL A 50 -13.53 6.00 -8.33
C VAL A 50 -12.64 5.95 -9.57
N THR A 51 -11.50 6.62 -9.49
CA THR A 51 -10.56 6.74 -10.59
C THR A 51 -9.19 6.24 -10.17
N TRP A 52 -8.67 5.22 -10.83
CA TRP A 52 -7.28 4.77 -10.67
C TRP A 52 -6.38 5.48 -11.67
N PHE A 53 -5.16 5.81 -11.31
CA PHE A 53 -4.26 6.56 -12.20
C PHE A 53 -2.86 5.95 -12.26
N HIS A 54 -2.22 6.10 -13.43
CA HIS A 54 -0.82 5.73 -13.65
C HIS A 54 0.15 6.87 -13.27
N THR A 55 1.43 6.54 -13.21
CA THR A 55 2.58 7.45 -13.31
C THR A 55 3.05 7.62 -14.76
N GLU A 56 4.03 8.48 -15.00
CA GLU A 56 4.66 8.67 -16.32
C GLU A 56 5.49 7.44 -16.77
N GLU A 57 5.72 6.48 -15.90
CA GLU A 57 6.31 5.18 -16.22
C GLU A 57 5.25 4.14 -16.61
N GLY A 58 3.96 4.50 -16.52
CA GLY A 58 2.85 3.57 -16.77
C GLY A 58 2.59 2.58 -15.64
N ILE A 59 3.13 2.83 -14.45
CA ILE A 59 2.90 2.06 -13.22
C ILE A 59 1.68 2.64 -12.51
N TRP A 60 0.88 1.84 -11.81
CA TRP A 60 -0.21 2.37 -11.01
C TRP A 60 0.33 3.27 -9.91
N GLY A 61 -0.09 4.53 -9.89
CA GLY A 61 0.37 5.54 -8.93
C GLY A 61 -0.62 5.82 -7.81
N GLY A 62 -1.91 5.48 -7.99
CA GLY A 62 -2.91 5.74 -6.97
C GLY A 62 -4.35 5.57 -7.42
N SER A 63 -5.26 5.91 -6.51
CA SER A 63 -6.68 6.05 -6.78
C SER A 63 -7.26 7.28 -6.08
N VAL A 64 -8.34 7.81 -6.65
CA VAL A 64 -9.13 8.92 -6.12
C VAL A 64 -10.57 8.47 -6.07
N LEU A 65 -11.17 8.57 -4.89
CA LEU A 65 -12.60 8.39 -4.66
C LEU A 65 -13.23 9.77 -4.46
N ALA A 66 -14.27 10.08 -5.21
CA ALA A 66 -15.07 11.29 -5.06
C ALA A 66 -16.52 10.89 -4.79
N GLU A 67 -17.11 11.39 -3.71
CA GLU A 67 -18.45 11.02 -3.27
C GLU A 67 -19.20 12.24 -2.72
N LYS A 68 -20.46 12.43 -3.13
CA LYS A 68 -21.40 13.35 -2.48
C LYS A 68 -22.04 12.65 -1.30
N LEU A 69 -21.85 13.18 -0.09
CA LEU A 69 -22.50 12.67 1.11
C LEU A 69 -23.96 13.12 1.16
N GLU A 70 -24.87 12.28 1.67
CA GLU A 70 -26.34 12.51 1.67
C GLU A 70 -26.76 13.86 2.30
N ASN A 71 -25.92 14.44 3.17
CA ASN A 71 -26.19 15.68 3.89
C ASN A 71 -25.26 16.85 3.50
N GLN A 72 -24.43 16.72 2.46
CA GLN A 72 -23.52 17.76 2.02
C GLN A 72 -23.73 18.09 0.53
N GLN A 73 -23.78 19.39 0.21
CA GLN A 73 -23.82 19.85 -1.18
C GLN A 73 -22.48 19.66 -1.90
N GLU A 74 -21.39 19.50 -1.14
CA GLU A 74 -20.02 19.42 -1.65
C GLU A 74 -19.55 17.96 -1.76
N GLN A 75 -18.71 17.69 -2.77
CA GLN A 75 -18.04 16.40 -2.91
C GLN A 75 -16.87 16.28 -1.95
N VAL A 76 -16.74 15.12 -1.33
CA VAL A 76 -15.58 14.75 -0.52
C VAL A 76 -14.68 13.81 -1.32
N PHE A 77 -13.37 13.99 -1.17
CA PHE A 77 -12.33 13.32 -1.94
C PHE A 77 -11.42 12.53 -1.01
N GLU A 78 -11.21 11.25 -1.33
CA GLU A 78 -10.23 10.39 -0.68
C GLU A 78 -9.19 9.96 -1.72
N ILE A 79 -7.92 10.30 -1.48
CA ILE A 79 -6.80 9.92 -2.34
C ILE A 79 -6.03 8.80 -1.64
N ASN A 80 -5.82 7.69 -2.35
CA ASN A 80 -5.05 6.56 -1.86
C ASN A 80 -3.91 6.26 -2.83
N VAL A 81 -2.68 6.50 -2.40
CA VAL A 81 -1.45 6.21 -3.15
C VAL A 81 -0.64 5.07 -2.53
N ASP A 82 -0.82 4.81 -1.23
CA ASP A 82 0.02 3.89 -0.46
C ASP A 82 -0.13 2.42 -0.87
N LYS A 83 -1.25 2.06 -1.51
CA LYS A 83 -1.51 0.70 -2.00
C LYS A 83 -0.92 0.42 -3.39
N TYR A 84 -0.14 1.35 -3.95
CA TYR A 84 0.27 1.33 -5.35
C TYR A 84 1.78 1.47 -5.51
N ASP A 85 2.33 0.78 -6.52
CA ASP A 85 3.78 0.66 -6.72
C ASP A 85 4.45 1.91 -7.34
N GLY A 86 3.66 2.88 -7.79
CA GLY A 86 4.13 4.06 -8.52
C GLY A 86 4.86 5.10 -7.67
N GLY A 87 4.97 4.90 -6.34
CA GLY A 87 5.76 5.78 -5.46
C GLY A 87 5.28 7.24 -5.41
N VAL A 88 4.02 7.49 -5.78
CA VAL A 88 3.44 8.84 -5.77
C VAL A 88 3.24 9.28 -4.32
N LYS A 89 3.70 10.48 -3.96
CA LYS A 89 3.45 11.03 -2.64
C LYS A 89 2.02 11.56 -2.55
N LEU A 90 1.37 11.32 -1.41
CA LEU A 90 -0.01 11.75 -1.18
C LEU A 90 -0.16 13.27 -1.32
N GLN A 91 0.81 14.05 -0.80
CA GLN A 91 0.80 15.51 -0.90
C GLN A 91 0.87 15.99 -2.35
N ASP A 92 1.72 15.37 -3.17
CA ASP A 92 1.88 15.75 -4.57
C ASP A 92 0.59 15.45 -5.37
N ALA A 93 -0.01 14.28 -5.15
CA ALA A 93 -1.29 13.92 -5.76
C ALA A 93 -2.43 14.85 -5.29
N ALA A 94 -2.47 15.18 -4.00
CA ALA A 94 -3.47 16.09 -3.45
C ALA A 94 -3.33 17.51 -4.04
N GLN A 95 -2.10 18.02 -4.14
CA GLN A 95 -1.80 19.30 -4.74
C GLN A 95 -2.17 19.33 -6.23
N GLU A 96 -1.82 18.28 -6.98
CA GLU A 96 -2.17 18.14 -8.40
C GLU A 96 -3.68 18.21 -8.64
N LEU A 97 -4.46 17.67 -7.71
CA LEU A 97 -5.93 17.56 -7.79
C LEU A 97 -6.66 18.70 -7.06
N PHE A 98 -5.92 19.64 -6.46
CA PHE A 98 -6.41 20.72 -5.62
C PHE A 98 -7.25 20.22 -4.44
N VAL A 99 -6.92 19.06 -3.87
CA VAL A 99 -7.62 18.49 -2.71
C VAL A 99 -6.89 18.88 -1.42
N ASN A 100 -7.61 19.47 -0.48
CA ASN A 100 -7.12 19.68 0.88
C ASN A 100 -7.24 18.36 1.65
N LEU A 101 -6.12 17.84 2.15
CA LEU A 101 -6.06 16.55 2.86
C LEU A 101 -6.70 16.57 4.26
N GLU A 102 -6.83 17.74 4.88
CA GLU A 102 -7.45 17.90 6.20
C GLU A 102 -8.98 17.93 6.09
N THR A 103 -9.48 18.76 5.17
CA THR A 103 -10.93 18.92 4.97
C THR A 103 -11.49 17.90 3.99
N GLU A 104 -10.63 17.17 3.27
CA GLU A 104 -10.96 16.21 2.22
C GLU A 104 -11.81 16.82 1.09
N LYS A 105 -11.73 18.14 0.94
CA LYS A 105 -12.49 18.91 -0.04
C LYS A 105 -11.56 19.47 -1.08
N ARG A 106 -12.06 19.61 -2.30
CA ARG A 106 -11.35 20.26 -3.39
C ARG A 106 -11.44 21.78 -3.25
N ASN A 107 -10.32 22.48 -3.39
CA ASN A 107 -10.29 23.92 -3.52
C ASN A 107 -10.88 24.30 -4.89
N GLN A 108 -12.18 24.58 -4.88
CA GLN A 108 -12.95 24.80 -6.09
C GLN A 108 -12.43 25.98 -6.91
N ASN A 109 -12.00 27.07 -6.26
CA ASN A 109 -11.50 28.27 -6.93
C ASN A 109 -10.20 27.98 -7.71
N GLU A 110 -9.27 27.23 -7.12
CA GLU A 110 -8.01 26.87 -7.79
C GLU A 110 -8.26 25.86 -8.92
N ALA A 111 -9.12 24.88 -8.68
CA ALA A 111 -9.51 23.90 -9.69
C ALA A 111 -10.18 24.55 -10.91
N GLU A 112 -11.12 25.47 -10.70
CA GLU A 112 -11.78 26.21 -11.78
C GLU A 112 -10.82 27.13 -12.54
N LYS A 113 -9.93 27.82 -11.80
CA LYS A 113 -8.86 28.61 -12.42
C LYS A 113 -7.98 27.75 -13.31
N TYR A 114 -7.56 26.57 -12.83
CA TYR A 114 -6.77 25.63 -13.63
C TYR A 114 -7.55 25.12 -14.85
N LEU A 115 -8.82 24.72 -14.68
CA LEU A 115 -9.67 24.25 -15.76
C LEU A 115 -9.90 25.30 -16.85
N SER A 116 -9.92 26.59 -16.50
CA SER A 116 -10.00 27.67 -17.49
C SER A 116 -8.78 27.74 -18.43
N THR A 117 -7.65 27.16 -18.02
CA THR A 117 -6.43 27.05 -18.84
C THR A 117 -6.43 25.79 -19.72
N LEU A 118 -7.31 24.82 -19.42
CA LEU A 118 -7.38 23.55 -20.14
C LEU A 118 -8.17 23.71 -21.44
N ASN A 119 -7.46 24.00 -22.52
CA ASN A 119 -8.03 24.19 -23.86
C ASN A 119 -7.61 23.11 -24.88
N ASP A 120 -6.66 22.23 -24.53
CA ASP A 120 -6.04 21.30 -25.46
C ASP A 120 -6.13 19.84 -24.98
N PHE A 121 -7.21 19.17 -25.37
CA PHE A 121 -7.47 17.75 -25.12
C PHE A 121 -8.48 17.21 -26.14
N LYS A 122 -8.58 15.89 -26.27
CA LYS A 122 -9.48 15.22 -27.24
C LYS A 122 -10.58 14.46 -26.52
N ILE A 123 -11.83 14.87 -26.71
CA ILE A 123 -13.00 14.07 -26.29
C ILE A 123 -13.28 13.03 -27.37
N ILE A 124 -13.32 11.75 -26.98
CA ILE A 124 -13.55 10.62 -27.91
C ILE A 124 -14.97 10.09 -27.81
N LYS A 125 -15.56 10.12 -26.61
CA LYS A 125 -16.94 9.69 -26.33
C LYS A 125 -17.63 10.70 -25.41
N ASN A 126 -18.96 10.78 -25.50
CA ASN A 126 -19.76 11.58 -24.59
C ASN A 126 -19.78 10.92 -23.20
N HIS A 127 -19.40 11.67 -22.15
CA HIS A 127 -19.31 11.17 -20.77
C HIS A 127 -20.67 10.72 -20.19
N GLU A 128 -21.79 11.28 -20.65
CA GLU A 128 -23.13 10.92 -20.18
C GLU A 128 -23.55 9.52 -20.60
N THR A 129 -23.12 9.08 -21.78
CA THR A 129 -23.49 7.78 -22.38
C THR A 129 -22.35 6.75 -22.37
N TYR A 130 -21.15 7.16 -21.97
CA TYR A 130 -19.96 6.31 -21.99
C TYR A 130 -19.99 5.16 -20.98
N PHE A 131 -20.60 5.37 -19.80
CA PHE A 131 -20.57 4.41 -18.71
C PHE A 131 -21.64 3.32 -18.86
N PRO A 132 -21.28 2.03 -18.77
CA PRO A 132 -22.26 0.94 -18.78
C PRO A 132 -23.29 1.08 -17.65
N LYS A 133 -24.58 0.85 -17.95
CA LYS A 133 -25.68 1.03 -16.98
C LYS A 133 -25.58 0.08 -15.77
N ASP A 134 -25.10 -1.15 -16.00
CA ASP A 134 -25.06 -2.19 -14.97
C ASP A 134 -23.75 -2.22 -14.16
N ASP A 135 -22.79 -1.33 -14.45
CA ASP A 135 -21.47 -1.32 -13.78
C ASP A 135 -21.42 -0.31 -12.63
N VAL A 136 -22.19 -0.59 -11.58
CA VAL A 136 -22.17 0.21 -10.35
C VAL A 136 -21.15 -0.38 -9.38
N VAL A 137 -20.04 0.34 -9.15
CA VAL A 137 -19.09 -0.03 -8.10
C VAL A 137 -19.57 0.52 -6.76
N LYS A 138 -19.58 -0.35 -5.74
CA LYS A 138 -19.78 -0.01 -4.32
C LYS A 138 -18.41 0.04 -3.65
N VAL A 139 -17.80 1.21 -3.62
CA VAL A 139 -16.63 1.48 -2.77
C VAL A 139 -17.14 2.31 -1.60
N ARG A 140 -16.89 1.88 -0.36
CA ARG A 140 -17.22 2.65 0.84
C ARG A 140 -15.96 3.30 1.37
N ARG A 141 -16.07 4.57 1.77
CA ARG A 141 -14.99 5.30 2.45
C ARG A 141 -14.59 4.59 3.73
N THR A 142 -13.31 4.66 4.06
CA THR A 142 -12.82 4.21 5.36
C THR A 142 -13.22 5.27 6.39
N LYS A 143 -14.20 4.99 7.26
CA LYS A 143 -14.63 5.97 8.29
C LYS A 143 -13.44 6.34 9.17
N LYS A 144 -12.97 7.58 9.09
CA LYS A 144 -12.16 8.19 10.15
C LYS A 144 -13.10 8.53 11.29
N VAL A 145 -12.78 8.06 12.49
CA VAL A 145 -13.45 8.48 13.73
C VAL A 145 -12.92 9.88 14.03
N GLU A 146 -13.75 10.90 13.89
CA GLU A 146 -13.39 12.27 14.28
C GLU A 146 -13.38 12.37 15.82
N PRO A 147 -12.29 12.83 16.44
CA PRO A 147 -12.34 13.27 17.84
C PRO A 147 -13.08 14.60 17.94
N GLU A 148 -13.97 14.70 18.94
CA GLU A 148 -14.79 15.88 19.23
C GLU A 148 -13.94 17.16 19.39
N THR A 149 -14.28 18.20 18.64
CA THR A 149 -13.60 19.50 18.67
C THR A 149 -14.05 20.31 19.87
N ILE A 150 -13.12 20.60 20.78
CA ILE A 150 -13.31 21.58 21.86
C ILE A 150 -13.24 22.99 21.25
N VAL A 151 -14.38 23.68 21.24
CA VAL A 151 -14.49 25.10 20.86
C VAL A 151 -13.76 25.96 21.90
N LYS A 152 -12.62 26.55 21.51
CA LYS A 152 -12.03 27.70 22.22
C LYS A 152 -12.42 28.99 21.51
N VAL A 153 -13.15 29.82 22.24
CA VAL A 153 -13.51 31.20 21.91
C VAL A 153 -12.32 32.09 22.26
N GLU A 154 -11.78 32.83 21.29
CA GLU A 154 -10.92 33.99 21.59
C GLU A 154 -11.36 35.25 20.83
N LYS A 155 -11.27 36.34 21.60
CA LYS A 155 -11.83 37.69 21.49
C LYS A 155 -11.33 38.49 20.28
N GLU A 156 -12.22 39.32 19.74
CA GLU A 156 -11.89 40.46 18.88
C GLU A 156 -10.95 41.46 19.58
N VAL A 157 -9.90 41.91 18.88
CA VAL A 157 -9.17 43.14 19.19
C VAL A 157 -9.00 43.95 17.90
N VAL A 158 -9.39 45.22 18.00
CA VAL A 158 -9.49 46.23 16.94
C VAL A 158 -8.11 46.66 16.43
N VAL A 159 -8.04 46.88 15.11
CA VAL A 159 -6.86 47.28 14.33
C VAL A 159 -6.51 48.75 14.53
N GLU A 160 -5.24 49.05 14.80
CA GLU A 160 -4.64 50.37 14.53
C GLU A 160 -3.36 50.17 13.69
N ARG A 161 -3.31 50.81 12.51
CA ARG A 161 -2.20 50.74 11.55
C ARG A 161 -1.09 51.73 11.92
N VAL A 162 0.15 51.25 12.01
CA VAL A 162 1.36 52.08 11.91
C VAL A 162 2.35 51.40 10.96
N GLU A 163 2.76 52.12 9.91
CA GLU A 163 3.71 51.66 8.89
C GLU A 163 5.15 51.77 9.40
N VAL A 164 5.90 50.66 9.38
CA VAL A 164 7.34 50.60 9.72
C VAL A 164 8.05 49.74 8.66
N PRO A 165 9.23 50.16 8.15
CA PRO A 165 9.87 49.58 6.97
C PRO A 165 10.31 48.12 7.10
N VAL A 166 10.16 47.41 5.98
CA VAL A 166 10.48 46.00 5.76
C VAL A 166 11.97 45.72 6.01
N VAL A 167 12.27 45.10 7.15
CA VAL A 167 13.46 44.26 7.33
C VAL A 167 12.98 42.81 7.18
N LYS A 168 13.47 42.13 6.16
CA LYS A 168 13.12 40.73 5.87
C LYS A 168 13.82 39.82 6.89
N VAL A 169 13.23 39.68 8.07
CA VAL A 169 13.56 38.59 9.00
C VAL A 169 12.75 37.38 8.54
N VAL A 170 13.46 36.35 8.08
CA VAL A 170 12.86 35.05 7.80
C VAL A 170 12.60 34.41 9.17
N GLU A 171 11.38 34.54 9.68
CA GLU A 171 10.91 33.70 10.78
C GLU A 171 10.81 32.27 10.24
N ALA A 172 11.77 31.43 10.63
CA ALA A 172 11.65 30.00 10.50
C ALA A 172 10.47 29.58 11.38
N LYS A 173 9.37 29.12 10.78
CA LYS A 173 8.33 28.40 11.52
C LYS A 173 9.00 27.26 12.27
N GLU A 174 8.95 27.27 13.60
CA GLU A 174 9.26 26.08 14.38
C GLU A 174 8.34 24.96 13.88
N GLN A 175 8.93 23.98 13.19
CA GLN A 175 8.28 22.70 12.98
C GLN A 175 8.05 22.11 14.37
N THR A 176 6.80 22.08 14.82
CA THR A 176 6.40 21.25 15.95
C THR A 176 6.68 19.81 15.55
N VAL A 177 7.79 19.27 16.03
CA VAL A 177 8.14 17.86 15.86
C VAL A 177 7.03 17.06 16.54
N GLU A 178 6.28 16.26 15.79
CA GLU A 178 5.27 15.39 16.39
C GLU A 178 5.98 14.32 17.22
N GLU A 179 5.90 14.43 18.55
CA GLU A 179 6.61 13.56 19.48
C GLU A 179 5.98 12.16 19.55
N VAL A 180 6.82 11.12 19.46
CA VAL A 180 6.40 9.73 19.68
C VAL A 180 6.32 9.48 21.18
N ASN A 181 5.14 9.09 21.66
CA ASN A 181 4.90 8.78 23.08
C ASN A 181 4.89 7.26 23.33
N TYR A 182 5.13 6.85 24.56
CA TYR A 182 4.88 5.47 24.96
C TYR A 182 3.37 5.17 24.95
N ALA A 183 3.00 3.93 24.66
CA ALA A 183 1.68 3.42 24.99
C ALA A 183 1.81 1.95 25.41
N TYR A 184 1.12 1.57 26.48
CA TYR A 184 1.02 0.16 26.85
C TYR A 184 0.02 -0.53 25.92
N SER A 185 0.37 -1.70 25.38
CA SER A 185 -0.50 -2.43 24.44
C SER A 185 -1.91 -2.64 24.98
N ALA A 186 -2.06 -2.96 26.26
CA ALA A 186 -3.38 -3.24 26.86
C ALA A 186 -4.29 -2.00 26.96
N GLU A 187 -3.75 -0.79 26.82
CA GLU A 187 -4.51 0.46 26.85
C GLU A 187 -5.11 0.82 25.47
N LEU A 188 -4.68 0.13 24.41
CA LEU A 188 -5.27 0.29 23.08
C LEU A 188 -6.63 -0.40 23.03
N CYS A 189 -7.53 0.07 22.16
CA CYS A 189 -8.75 -0.68 21.86
C CYS A 189 -8.42 -2.05 21.24
N GLU A 190 -9.30 -3.05 21.38
CA GLU A 190 -9.08 -4.44 20.92
C GLU A 190 -8.48 -4.52 19.50
N MET A 191 -9.05 -3.76 18.56
CA MET A 191 -8.57 -3.70 17.17
C MET A 191 -7.19 -3.02 17.05
N GLY A 192 -6.92 -2.02 17.89
CA GLY A 192 -5.61 -1.39 18.01
C GLY A 192 -4.56 -2.37 18.55
N GLN A 193 -4.91 -3.16 19.57
CA GLN A 193 -4.04 -4.23 20.10
C GLN A 193 -3.71 -5.24 19.02
N LEU A 194 -4.73 -5.77 18.33
CA LEU A 194 -4.54 -6.76 17.27
C LEU A 194 -3.68 -6.23 16.12
N LYS A 195 -3.86 -4.95 15.73
CA LYS A 195 -3.02 -4.30 14.71
C LYS A 195 -1.58 -4.09 15.18
N ALA A 196 -1.37 -3.65 16.42
CA ALA A 196 -0.04 -3.51 16.99
C ALA A 196 0.68 -4.86 17.01
N PHE A 197 0.02 -5.93 17.48
CA PHE A 197 0.58 -7.28 17.45
C PHE A 197 0.82 -7.82 16.06
N ALA A 198 -0.03 -7.51 15.08
CA ALA A 198 0.23 -7.90 13.68
C ALA A 198 1.50 -7.24 13.14
N LEU A 199 1.71 -5.95 13.41
CA LEU A 199 2.93 -5.23 13.02
C LEU A 199 4.15 -5.78 13.76
N TYR A 200 3.99 -6.11 15.04
CA TYR A 200 5.03 -6.71 15.86
C TYR A 200 5.42 -8.08 15.33
N ALA A 201 4.46 -8.92 14.94
CA ALA A 201 4.70 -10.20 14.30
C ALA A 201 5.54 -10.02 13.03
N LYS A 202 5.21 -9.04 12.19
CA LYS A 202 5.99 -8.75 10.98
C LYS A 202 7.40 -8.25 11.27
N LYS A 203 7.56 -7.45 12.32
CA LYS A 203 8.87 -7.03 12.84
C LYS A 203 9.67 -8.25 13.26
N LEU A 204 9.10 -9.15 14.06
CA LEU A 204 9.77 -10.37 14.52
C LEU A 204 10.11 -11.33 13.38
N GLU A 205 9.32 -11.42 12.31
CA GLU A 205 9.70 -12.19 11.11
C GLU A 205 11.01 -11.66 10.51
N SER A 206 11.17 -10.33 10.44
CA SER A 206 12.38 -9.70 9.91
C SER A 206 13.59 -9.92 10.84
N VAL A 207 13.36 -9.91 12.15
CA VAL A 207 14.36 -10.25 13.17
C VAL A 207 14.78 -11.71 13.04
N ALA A 208 13.82 -12.63 13.01
CA ALA A 208 14.04 -14.07 12.85
C ALA A 208 14.81 -14.40 11.56
N GLN A 209 14.52 -13.70 10.46
CA GLN A 209 15.28 -13.85 9.22
C GLN A 209 16.76 -13.47 9.37
N LYS A 210 17.03 -12.35 10.09
CA LYS A 210 18.41 -11.90 10.37
C LYS A 210 19.17 -12.91 11.24
N TYR A 211 18.49 -13.50 12.21
CA TYR A 211 19.04 -14.50 13.13
C TYR A 211 18.56 -15.92 12.76
N SER A 212 18.63 -16.26 11.47
CA SER A 212 18.26 -17.59 10.97
C SER A 212 19.33 -18.66 11.22
N SER A 213 20.54 -18.24 11.58
CA SER A 213 21.66 -19.10 11.99
C SER A 213 22.03 -18.86 13.46
N PRO A 214 22.55 -19.88 14.17
CA PRO A 214 22.97 -19.73 15.56
C PRO A 214 23.96 -18.59 15.79
N VAL A 215 23.69 -17.76 16.78
CA VAL A 215 24.55 -16.66 17.25
C VAL A 215 24.60 -16.68 18.77
N LYS A 216 25.76 -16.34 19.33
CA LYS A 216 25.96 -16.33 20.79
C LYS A 216 25.91 -14.90 21.34
N THR A 217 25.37 -14.74 22.53
CA THR A 217 25.39 -13.49 23.31
C THR A 217 25.57 -13.79 24.80
N SER A 218 25.81 -12.77 25.61
CA SER A 218 25.88 -12.89 27.08
C SER A 218 24.55 -13.35 27.68
N LEU A 219 24.60 -14.05 28.81
CA LEU A 219 23.44 -14.53 29.55
C LEU A 219 22.41 -13.43 29.84
N GLU A 220 22.85 -12.24 30.26
CA GLU A 220 21.97 -11.11 30.56
C GLU A 220 21.26 -10.56 29.32
N ASP A 221 21.96 -10.45 28.18
CA ASP A 221 21.36 -9.99 26.92
C ASP A 221 20.33 -11.00 26.40
N PHE A 222 20.61 -12.30 26.53
CA PHE A 222 19.65 -13.35 26.19
C PHE A 222 18.38 -13.24 27.07
N LYS A 223 18.54 -13.09 28.38
CA LYS A 223 17.42 -12.92 29.33
C LYS A 223 16.59 -11.67 29.03
N ASP A 224 17.23 -10.55 28.69
CA ASP A 224 16.51 -9.32 28.29
C ASP A 224 15.65 -9.58 27.04
N ILE A 225 16.20 -10.29 26.04
CA ILE A 225 15.47 -10.64 24.80
C ILE A 225 14.31 -11.58 25.13
N GLU A 226 14.56 -12.65 25.88
CA GLU A 226 13.58 -13.65 26.29
C GLU A 226 12.42 -13.02 27.06
N ALA A 227 12.72 -12.22 28.09
CA ALA A 227 11.71 -11.54 28.90
C ALA A 227 10.80 -10.63 28.05
N ASN A 228 11.35 -9.91 27.07
CA ASN A 228 10.56 -9.06 26.19
C ASN A 228 9.62 -9.87 25.27
N LEU A 229 10.11 -11.01 24.75
CA LEU A 229 9.31 -11.90 23.92
C LEU A 229 8.20 -12.55 24.76
N GLU A 230 8.51 -13.04 25.96
CA GLU A 230 7.55 -13.62 26.88
C GLU A 230 6.47 -12.62 27.32
N ALA A 231 6.85 -11.37 27.61
CA ALA A 231 5.91 -10.31 27.93
C ALA A 231 4.92 -10.08 26.76
N ALA A 232 5.43 -9.97 25.53
CA ALA A 232 4.59 -9.83 24.35
C ALA A 232 3.64 -11.01 24.14
N ALA A 233 4.11 -12.25 24.35
CA ALA A 233 3.30 -13.45 24.23
C ALA A 233 2.17 -13.48 25.27
N LYS A 234 2.51 -13.17 26.52
CA LYS A 234 1.57 -13.13 27.63
C LYS A 234 0.49 -12.08 27.41
N GLU A 235 0.84 -10.89 26.93
CA GLU A 235 -0.15 -9.88 26.58
C GLU A 235 -1.02 -10.29 25.39
N PHE A 236 -0.42 -10.92 24.37
CA PHE A 236 -1.18 -11.40 23.21
C PHE A 236 -2.19 -12.48 23.58
N ASP A 237 -1.83 -13.43 24.45
CA ASP A 237 -2.73 -14.52 24.84
C ASP A 237 -3.95 -14.03 25.64
N LYS A 238 -3.88 -12.86 26.30
CA LYS A 238 -5.05 -12.26 26.98
C LYS A 238 -6.15 -11.86 25.99
N LEU A 239 -5.76 -11.45 24.77
CA LEU A 239 -6.69 -11.04 23.71
C LEU A 239 -7.58 -12.18 23.22
N GLU A 240 -7.19 -13.45 23.38
CA GLU A 240 -7.98 -14.60 22.92
C GLU A 240 -9.39 -14.62 23.50
N SER A 241 -9.51 -14.14 24.74
CA SER A 241 -10.77 -14.13 25.49
C SER A 241 -11.76 -13.04 25.08
N GLU A 242 -11.34 -12.10 24.23
CA GLU A 242 -12.07 -10.86 23.94
C GLU A 242 -12.81 -10.87 22.58
N PHE A 243 -12.52 -11.83 21.68
CA PHE A 243 -13.08 -11.82 20.33
C PHE A 243 -14.33 -12.70 20.16
N GLU A 244 -15.52 -12.08 20.14
CA GLU A 244 -16.78 -12.74 19.73
C GLU A 244 -16.95 -12.85 18.19
N ASN A 245 -16.24 -12.01 17.42
CA ASN A 245 -16.36 -11.93 15.96
C ASN A 245 -15.44 -12.94 15.23
N THR A 246 -16.02 -13.72 14.31
CA THR A 246 -15.32 -14.72 13.48
C THR A 246 -14.16 -14.18 12.64
N GLU A 247 -14.24 -12.93 12.16
CA GLU A 247 -13.18 -12.35 11.33
C GLU A 247 -11.96 -11.94 12.17
N HIS A 248 -12.18 -11.33 13.34
CA HIS A 248 -11.09 -10.94 14.25
C HIS A 248 -10.36 -12.17 14.78
N LYS A 249 -11.12 -13.24 15.06
CA LYS A 249 -10.55 -14.52 15.48
C LYS A 249 -9.61 -15.11 14.42
N HIS A 250 -9.98 -15.04 13.14
CA HIS A 250 -9.10 -15.52 12.07
C HIS A 250 -7.79 -14.72 11.97
N VAL A 251 -7.88 -13.39 12.08
CA VAL A 251 -6.68 -12.53 12.11
C VAL A 251 -5.82 -12.83 13.34
N TYR A 252 -6.44 -13.00 14.51
CA TYR A 252 -5.76 -13.41 15.74
C TYR A 252 -4.98 -14.71 15.54
N GLU A 253 -5.59 -15.76 14.97
CA GLU A 253 -4.93 -17.03 14.71
C GLU A 253 -3.71 -16.89 13.77
N LEU A 254 -3.82 -16.06 12.73
CA LEU A 254 -2.70 -15.79 11.81
C LEU A 254 -1.56 -15.07 12.51
N VAL A 255 -1.88 -14.03 13.31
CA VAL A 255 -0.90 -13.29 14.10
C VAL A 255 -0.24 -14.21 15.12
N GLN A 256 -1.02 -15.03 15.82
CA GLN A 256 -0.51 -16.00 16.81
C GLN A 256 0.48 -16.98 16.18
N LYS A 257 0.14 -17.51 15.00
CA LYS A 257 1.01 -18.45 14.27
C LYS A 257 2.32 -17.77 13.87
N SER A 258 2.27 -16.56 13.32
CA SER A 258 3.46 -15.81 12.91
C SER A 258 4.34 -15.42 14.11
N LEU A 259 3.73 -14.95 15.22
CA LEU A 259 4.45 -14.63 16.46
C LEU A 259 5.16 -15.87 17.01
N LYS A 260 4.45 -16.97 17.24
CA LYS A 260 5.02 -18.21 17.79
C LYS A 260 6.18 -18.72 16.94
N LYS A 261 6.00 -18.78 15.61
CA LYS A 261 7.05 -19.21 14.67
C LYS A 261 8.29 -18.31 14.74
N SER A 262 8.10 -16.99 14.72
CA SER A 262 9.20 -16.03 14.73
C SER A 262 9.93 -16.02 16.07
N MET A 263 9.21 -16.01 17.19
CA MET A 263 9.78 -16.08 18.53
C MET A 263 10.58 -17.36 18.74
N GLN A 264 10.03 -18.51 18.36
CA GLN A 264 10.72 -19.79 18.47
C GLN A 264 12.02 -19.79 17.66
N THR A 265 11.98 -19.24 16.43
CA THR A 265 13.17 -19.12 15.57
C THR A 265 14.25 -18.24 16.21
N ILE A 266 13.85 -17.11 16.81
CA ILE A 266 14.77 -16.21 17.51
C ILE A 266 15.38 -16.92 18.71
N LEU A 267 14.56 -17.51 19.59
CA LEU A 267 15.03 -18.18 20.81
C LEU A 267 15.85 -19.45 20.55
N SER A 268 15.62 -20.16 19.43
CA SER A 268 16.44 -21.32 19.07
C SER A 268 17.81 -20.96 18.51
N ASN A 269 17.92 -19.78 17.89
CA ASN A 269 19.13 -19.35 17.20
C ASN A 269 19.95 -18.35 18.01
N VAL A 270 19.35 -17.60 18.93
CA VAL A 270 20.10 -16.78 19.89
C VAL A 270 20.43 -17.66 21.09
N GLN A 271 21.72 -17.89 21.33
CA GLN A 271 22.21 -18.77 22.39
C GLN A 271 22.95 -17.98 23.45
N GLU A 272 22.68 -18.27 24.71
CA GLU A 272 23.44 -17.75 25.84
C GLU A 272 24.83 -18.41 25.91
N ASP A 273 25.83 -17.63 26.33
CA ASP A 273 27.17 -18.10 26.62
C ASP A 273 27.73 -17.33 27.83
N ASP A 274 27.88 -18.02 28.97
CA ASP A 274 28.36 -17.45 30.24
C ASP A 274 29.79 -16.89 30.14
N SER A 275 30.55 -17.24 29.09
CA SER A 275 31.88 -16.69 28.87
C SER A 275 31.88 -15.30 28.21
N ILE A 276 30.74 -14.87 27.66
CA ILE A 276 30.59 -13.57 27.02
C ILE A 276 30.13 -12.55 28.07
N ALA A 277 30.97 -11.55 28.35
CA ALA A 277 30.61 -10.47 29.27
C ALA A 277 29.45 -9.63 28.72
N TYR A 278 28.52 -9.20 29.59
CA TYR A 278 27.46 -8.26 29.22
C TYR A 278 28.01 -6.87 28.95
N SER A 279 28.06 -6.48 27.68
CA SER A 279 28.54 -5.16 27.27
C SER A 279 27.89 -4.71 25.96
N PRO A 280 27.93 -3.41 25.62
CA PRO A 280 27.47 -2.93 24.33
C PRO A 280 28.20 -3.59 23.14
N ALA A 281 29.47 -3.99 23.30
CA ALA A 281 30.26 -4.59 22.22
C ALA A 281 29.87 -6.06 21.93
N THR A 282 29.29 -6.73 22.92
CA THR A 282 28.91 -8.15 22.86
C THR A 282 27.41 -8.38 22.72
N SER A 283 26.62 -7.31 22.84
CA SER A 283 25.16 -7.35 22.64
C SER A 283 24.80 -7.58 21.17
N LEU A 284 23.63 -8.18 20.95
CA LEU A 284 23.08 -8.29 19.60
C LEU A 284 22.39 -7.01 19.16
N TYR A 285 22.45 -6.70 17.86
CA TYR A 285 21.83 -5.51 17.29
C TYR A 285 21.02 -5.79 16.04
N PHE A 286 19.86 -5.15 15.92
CA PHE A 286 18.96 -5.21 14.78
C PHE A 286 18.83 -3.84 14.12
N GLU A 287 18.91 -3.79 12.79
CA GLU A 287 18.77 -2.55 12.03
C GLU A 287 17.30 -2.35 11.70
N GLU A 288 16.65 -1.36 12.32
CA GLU A 288 15.26 -1.04 12.05
C GLU A 288 15.15 -0.30 10.71
N LYS A 289 14.55 -0.98 9.73
CA LYS A 289 14.33 -0.44 8.37
C LYS A 289 13.26 0.66 8.32
N CYS A 290 12.41 0.81 9.35
CA CYS A 290 11.22 1.66 9.25
C CYS A 290 11.51 3.16 9.23
N CYS A 291 12.57 3.62 9.90
CA CYS A 291 12.53 5.00 10.42
C CYS A 291 13.86 5.76 10.35
N SER A 292 15.01 5.10 10.21
CA SER A 292 16.31 5.79 10.10
C SER A 292 17.49 4.86 9.84
N LYS A 293 17.27 3.57 9.53
CA LYS A 293 18.34 2.55 9.58
C LYS A 293 19.09 2.61 10.91
N THR A 294 18.34 2.79 12.00
CA THR A 294 18.97 2.84 13.33
C THR A 294 19.28 1.42 13.75
N ASN A 295 20.53 1.18 14.13
CA ASN A 295 20.95 -0.08 14.70
C ASN A 295 20.65 -0.05 16.20
N LEU A 296 19.62 -0.78 16.62
CA LEU A 296 19.18 -0.87 18.00
C LEU A 296 19.62 -2.18 18.62
N LYS A 297 19.85 -2.18 19.93
CA LYS A 297 20.08 -3.42 20.68
C LYS A 297 18.89 -4.36 20.46
N LEU A 298 19.13 -5.64 20.24
CA LEU A 298 18.08 -6.61 19.91
C LEU A 298 17.01 -6.67 21.01
N SER A 299 17.42 -6.67 22.28
CA SER A 299 16.49 -6.60 23.41
C SER A 299 15.60 -5.36 23.36
N GLN A 300 16.16 -4.17 23.09
CA GLN A 300 15.35 -2.97 22.88
C GLN A 300 14.41 -3.13 21.67
N SER A 301 14.89 -3.68 20.55
CA SER A 301 14.09 -3.90 19.35
C SER A 301 12.94 -4.90 19.59
N THR A 302 13.10 -5.92 20.44
CA THR A 302 12.02 -6.88 20.74
C THR A 302 11.02 -6.35 21.77
N SER A 303 11.33 -5.26 22.49
CA SER A 303 10.47 -4.73 23.54
C SER A 303 9.24 -3.94 23.04
N TYR A 304 9.16 -3.62 21.75
CA TYR A 304 8.11 -2.76 21.21
C TYR A 304 7.83 -2.88 19.72
N VAL A 305 6.73 -2.25 19.30
CA VAL A 305 6.41 -1.94 17.91
C VAL A 305 5.96 -0.48 17.78
N LEU A 306 6.27 0.15 16.64
CA LEU A 306 5.69 1.45 16.32
C LEU A 306 4.29 1.25 15.75
N TYR A 307 3.30 1.92 16.35
CA TYR A 307 1.92 1.91 15.88
C TYR A 307 1.28 3.29 16.11
N GLY A 308 0.76 3.89 15.04
CA GLY A 308 0.37 5.30 15.05
C GLY A 308 1.55 6.20 15.40
N LYS A 309 1.35 7.07 16.40
CA LYS A 309 2.36 7.96 17.00
C LYS A 309 2.94 7.38 18.30
N HIS A 310 2.82 6.08 18.50
CA HIS A 310 3.20 5.44 19.75
C HIS A 310 4.29 4.39 19.57
N HIS A 311 5.18 4.39 20.55
CA HIS A 311 6.03 3.28 20.89
C HIS A 311 5.19 2.34 21.76
N VAL A 312 4.58 1.33 21.12
CA VAL A 312 3.71 0.38 21.81
C VAL A 312 4.55 -0.72 22.42
N GLY A 313 4.64 -0.73 23.75
CA GLY A 313 5.30 -1.77 24.52
C GLY A 313 4.32 -2.79 25.09
N PHE A 314 4.85 -3.92 25.56
CA PHE A 314 4.09 -5.06 26.07
C PHE A 314 4.16 -5.21 27.60
N VAL A 315 4.55 -4.13 28.29
CA VAL A 315 4.58 -4.00 29.75
C VAL A 315 4.03 -2.62 30.11
N GLU A 316 3.69 -2.37 31.37
CA GLU A 316 3.31 -1.02 31.79
C GLU A 316 4.48 -0.03 31.64
N GLU A 317 4.20 1.25 31.41
CA GLU A 317 5.24 2.29 31.19
C GLU A 317 6.27 2.34 32.33
N LYS A 318 5.82 2.18 33.57
CA LYS A 318 6.67 2.17 34.78
C LYS A 318 7.66 0.99 34.81
N GLU A 319 7.38 -0.07 34.07
CA GLU A 319 8.18 -1.31 33.98
C GLU A 319 9.01 -1.34 32.69
N TYR A 320 8.83 -0.36 31.79
CA TYR A 320 9.50 -0.30 30.51
C TYR A 320 10.95 0.21 30.66
N PRO A 321 11.99 -0.62 30.38
CA PRO A 321 13.36 -0.29 30.77
C PRO A 321 14.13 0.51 29.73
N TYR A 322 13.55 0.80 28.56
CA TYR A 322 14.25 1.43 27.44
C TYR A 322 13.81 2.88 27.20
N ALA A 323 14.70 3.67 26.62
CA ALA A 323 14.37 5.03 26.21
C ALA A 323 13.37 5.02 25.04
N VAL A 324 12.34 5.87 25.15
CA VAL A 324 11.43 6.18 24.04
C VAL A 324 12.08 7.26 23.20
N PHE A 325 12.46 6.92 21.97
CA PHE A 325 13.09 7.88 21.08
C PHE A 325 12.04 8.90 20.59
N VAL A 326 12.24 10.17 20.96
CA VAL A 326 11.55 11.32 20.37
C VAL A 326 12.10 11.53 18.96
N LYS A 327 11.69 10.67 18.03
CA LYS A 327 11.94 10.85 16.59
C LYS A 327 10.63 11.19 15.91
N GLU A 328 10.70 11.87 14.78
CA GLU A 328 9.57 11.98 13.85
C GLU A 328 9.00 10.57 13.66
N ALA A 329 7.75 10.36 14.09
CA ALA A 329 7.05 9.13 13.80
C ALA A 329 7.19 8.90 12.29
N PRO A 330 7.71 7.73 11.83
CA PRO A 330 7.68 7.43 10.41
C PRO A 330 6.23 7.67 9.94
N LYS A 331 6.04 8.35 8.80
CA LYS A 331 4.71 8.64 8.24
C LYS A 331 3.84 7.38 7.96
N TYR A 332 4.32 6.18 8.30
CA TYR A 332 3.74 4.91 7.94
C TYR A 332 4.04 3.85 9.03
N SER A 333 3.15 3.70 10.00
CA SER A 333 3.11 2.53 10.89
C SER A 333 1.81 1.73 10.75
N THR A 334 1.04 1.95 9.68
CA THR A 334 -0.26 1.31 9.48
C THR A 334 -0.47 1.12 7.97
N ASN A 335 -0.68 -0.06 7.37
CA ASN A 335 -1.96 -0.78 7.39
C ASN A 335 -1.98 -2.08 6.54
N LEU A 336 -0.88 -2.82 6.36
CA LEU A 336 -0.98 -4.15 5.73
C LEU A 336 0.10 -5.10 6.24
N VAL A 337 -0.33 -6.11 6.99
CA VAL A 337 0.53 -7.23 7.36
C VAL A 337 0.06 -8.43 6.54
N ILE A 338 0.92 -8.90 5.65
CA ILE A 338 0.69 -10.12 4.88
C ILE A 338 1.37 -11.26 5.64
N PHE A 339 0.54 -12.16 6.15
CA PHE A 339 0.99 -13.43 6.72
C PHE A 339 0.98 -14.50 5.64
N GLU A 340 2.09 -15.22 5.48
CA GLU A 340 2.16 -16.35 4.57
C GLU A 340 1.30 -17.50 5.13
N ASN A 341 0.21 -17.82 4.44
CA ASN A 341 -0.65 -18.93 4.83
C ASN A 341 -0.07 -20.23 4.27
N GLU A 342 0.63 -21.01 5.11
CA GLU A 342 1.17 -22.34 4.76
C GLU A 342 0.07 -23.42 4.70
N ALA A 343 -0.94 -23.23 3.86
CA ALA A 343 -1.87 -24.30 3.47
C ALA A 343 -1.92 -24.39 1.94
N PRO A 344 -1.69 -25.57 1.33
CA PRO A 344 -1.92 -25.72 -0.10
C PRO A 344 -3.42 -25.61 -0.35
N ALA A 345 -3.84 -24.51 -0.96
CA ALA A 345 -5.19 -24.40 -1.49
C ALA A 345 -5.35 -25.47 -2.58
N LYS A 346 -5.92 -26.62 -2.22
CA LYS A 346 -6.50 -27.56 -3.17
C LYS A 346 -7.64 -26.81 -3.88
N VAL A 347 -7.36 -26.34 -5.09
CA VAL A 347 -8.38 -25.84 -6.00
C VAL A 347 -9.30 -27.02 -6.33
N VAL A 348 -10.44 -27.10 -5.65
CA VAL A 348 -11.54 -27.96 -6.07
C VAL A 348 -12.36 -27.14 -7.05
N GLU A 349 -12.18 -27.42 -8.34
CA GLU A 349 -13.09 -26.95 -9.38
C GLU A 349 -14.50 -27.50 -9.09
N LYS A 350 -15.35 -26.64 -8.51
CA LYS A 350 -16.77 -26.92 -8.43
C LYS A 350 -17.41 -26.43 -9.72
N ILE A 351 -17.54 -27.33 -10.69
CA ILE A 351 -18.38 -27.13 -11.88
C ILE A 351 -19.82 -27.04 -11.38
N VAL A 352 -20.40 -25.84 -11.47
CA VAL A 352 -21.84 -25.62 -11.29
C VAL A 352 -22.44 -25.59 -12.69
N GLU A 353 -23.10 -26.68 -13.08
CA GLU A 353 -24.01 -26.69 -14.22
C GLU A 353 -25.19 -25.76 -13.90
N VAL A 354 -25.33 -24.70 -14.69
CA VAL A 354 -26.52 -23.85 -14.68
C VAL A 354 -27.39 -24.28 -15.85
N GLU A 355 -28.48 -24.98 -15.53
CA GLU A 355 -29.60 -25.26 -16.43
C GLU A 355 -30.19 -23.92 -16.89
N LYS A 356 -30.05 -23.62 -18.19
CA LYS A 356 -30.59 -22.41 -18.80
C LYS A 356 -31.99 -22.72 -19.33
N VAL A 357 -33.02 -22.21 -18.65
CA VAL A 357 -34.38 -22.13 -19.19
C VAL A 357 -34.38 -21.04 -20.28
N VAL A 358 -34.73 -21.43 -21.50
CA VAL A 358 -34.85 -20.54 -22.67
C VAL A 358 -36.33 -20.25 -22.89
N GLU A 359 -36.71 -18.99 -22.75
CA GLU A 359 -38.00 -18.45 -23.16
C GLU A 359 -37.91 -17.97 -24.62
N VAL A 360 -38.89 -18.37 -25.42
CA VAL A 360 -38.93 -18.23 -26.88
C VAL A 360 -39.70 -16.96 -27.25
N GLU A 361 -39.08 -16.06 -28.02
CA GLU A 361 -39.81 -15.13 -28.89
C GLU A 361 -39.18 -15.10 -30.29
N LYS A 362 -40.02 -15.43 -31.29
CA LYS A 362 -39.77 -15.21 -32.72
C LYS A 362 -39.99 -13.72 -33.03
N PRO A 363 -39.29 -13.12 -34.01
CA PRO A 363 -39.95 -13.01 -35.31
C PRO A 363 -39.04 -13.05 -36.56
N VAL A 364 -39.62 -13.72 -37.57
CA VAL A 364 -39.76 -13.32 -39.00
C VAL A 364 -38.51 -13.08 -39.87
N VAL A 365 -38.50 -13.92 -40.91
CA VAL A 365 -37.60 -14.05 -42.05
C VAL A 365 -37.74 -12.90 -43.05
N VAL A 366 -36.62 -12.40 -43.58
CA VAL A 366 -36.53 -11.95 -44.98
C VAL A 366 -35.20 -12.41 -45.56
N GLU A 367 -35.28 -13.24 -46.60
CA GLU A 367 -34.17 -13.75 -47.40
C GLU A 367 -33.51 -12.65 -48.24
N LYS A 368 -32.18 -12.72 -48.38
CA LYS A 368 -31.54 -12.42 -49.66
C LYS A 368 -30.21 -13.17 -49.80
N VAL A 369 -30.20 -14.01 -50.82
CA VAL A 369 -29.09 -14.81 -51.35
C VAL A 369 -28.07 -13.90 -52.04
N VAL A 370 -26.78 -14.03 -51.70
CA VAL A 370 -25.64 -13.84 -52.63
C VAL A 370 -24.48 -14.73 -52.16
N GLU A 371 -24.03 -15.65 -53.02
CA GLU A 371 -22.79 -16.43 -52.89
C GLU A 371 -21.54 -15.54 -53.09
N LYS A 372 -20.48 -15.74 -52.29
CA LYS A 372 -19.27 -16.49 -52.69
C LYS A 372 -18.15 -16.42 -51.64
N GLU A 373 -17.58 -17.61 -51.42
CA GLU A 373 -16.19 -18.01 -51.15
C GLU A 373 -15.19 -17.04 -50.47
N GLY A 374 -14.50 -17.55 -49.46
CA GLY A 374 -13.27 -16.95 -48.95
C GLY A 374 -12.87 -17.42 -47.57
N GLU A 375 -12.34 -18.64 -47.50
CA GLU A 375 -11.60 -19.21 -46.38
C GLU A 375 -10.50 -18.25 -45.85
N LYS A 376 -10.46 -18.02 -44.53
CA LYS A 376 -9.24 -18.09 -43.69
C LYS A 376 -9.55 -17.84 -42.22
N VAL A 377 -9.24 -18.86 -41.42
CA VAL A 377 -9.05 -18.81 -39.97
C VAL A 377 -7.79 -17.99 -39.67
N VAL A 378 -7.86 -17.03 -38.75
CA VAL A 378 -6.69 -16.55 -38.00
C VAL A 378 -7.01 -16.51 -36.51
N VAL A 379 -6.21 -17.29 -35.79
CA VAL A 379 -6.19 -17.54 -34.36
C VAL A 379 -5.48 -16.39 -33.62
N LYS A 380 -5.89 -16.22 -32.37
CA LYS A 380 -5.27 -15.39 -31.31
C LYS A 380 -3.73 -15.51 -31.28
N SER A 381 -3.06 -14.37 -31.26
CA SER A 381 -1.71 -14.19 -30.70
C SER A 381 -1.83 -13.40 -29.40
N GLY A 382 -0.95 -13.54 -28.40
CA GLY A 382 0.26 -14.33 -28.34
C GLY A 382 0.79 -14.39 -26.91
N SER A 383 1.49 -15.49 -26.62
CA SER A 383 2.42 -15.63 -25.48
C SER A 383 3.42 -16.76 -25.72
N TRP A 384 3.15 -17.69 -26.63
CA TRP A 384 4.00 -18.87 -26.84
C TRP A 384 5.31 -18.61 -27.60
N ILE A 385 5.37 -17.58 -28.45
CA ILE A 385 6.58 -17.27 -29.24
C ILE A 385 7.72 -16.78 -28.34
N TRP A 386 7.41 -16.00 -27.30
CA TRP A 386 8.42 -15.53 -26.36
C TRP A 386 8.97 -16.65 -25.49
N ASP A 387 8.12 -17.59 -25.07
CA ASP A 387 8.54 -18.77 -24.32
C ASP A 387 9.48 -19.65 -25.17
N TRP A 388 9.18 -19.84 -26.46
CA TRP A 388 10.04 -20.61 -27.37
C TRP A 388 11.42 -19.97 -27.60
N PHE A 389 11.49 -18.64 -27.76
CA PHE A 389 12.77 -17.93 -27.88
C PHE A 389 13.61 -18.01 -26.59
N ALA A 390 12.97 -17.99 -25.40
CA ALA A 390 13.65 -18.14 -24.13
C ALA A 390 14.31 -19.53 -24.00
N PHE A 391 13.61 -20.61 -24.37
CA PHE A 391 14.18 -21.96 -24.38
C PHE A 391 15.33 -22.11 -25.37
N MET A 392 15.25 -21.46 -26.54
CA MET A 392 16.28 -21.53 -27.57
C MET A 392 17.57 -20.81 -27.14
N LEU A 393 17.46 -19.64 -26.50
CA LEU A 393 18.61 -18.91 -25.95
C LEU A 393 19.28 -19.67 -24.80
N LEU A 394 18.49 -20.33 -23.94
CA LEU A 394 19.00 -21.14 -22.83
C LEU A 394 19.78 -22.36 -23.35
N GLY A 395 19.30 -22.99 -24.42
CA GLY A 395 20.00 -24.07 -25.11
C GLY A 395 21.34 -23.64 -25.72
N ILE A 396 21.40 -22.47 -26.37
CA ILE A 396 22.65 -21.91 -26.91
C ILE A 396 23.65 -21.61 -25.79
N GLY A 397 23.19 -21.06 -24.67
CA GLY A 397 24.04 -20.80 -23.50
C GLY A 397 24.70 -22.06 -22.94
N TYR A 398 23.94 -23.15 -22.81
CA TYR A 398 24.48 -24.43 -22.36
C TYR A 398 25.52 -25.01 -23.34
N LEU A 399 25.28 -24.87 -24.64
CA LEU A 399 26.19 -25.38 -25.66
C LEU A 399 27.54 -24.64 -25.64
N ILE A 400 27.52 -23.32 -25.43
CA ILE A 400 28.74 -22.53 -25.22
C ILE A 400 29.49 -22.98 -23.97
N LEU A 401 28.78 -23.22 -22.86
CA LEU A 401 29.40 -23.69 -21.61
C LEU A 401 30.09 -25.05 -21.80
N ILE A 402 29.46 -25.99 -22.51
CA ILE A 402 30.04 -27.32 -22.81
C ILE A 402 31.32 -27.16 -23.64
N VAL A 403 31.32 -26.30 -24.66
CA VAL A 403 32.51 -26.04 -25.48
C VAL A 403 33.64 -25.46 -24.64
N VAL A 404 33.37 -24.53 -23.74
CA VAL A 404 34.38 -23.96 -22.83
C VAL A 404 34.97 -25.03 -21.91
N ILE A 405 34.14 -25.91 -21.34
CA ILE A 405 34.60 -27.02 -20.50
C ILE A 405 35.50 -27.97 -21.29
N LEU A 406 35.13 -28.30 -22.53
CA LEU A 406 35.95 -29.15 -23.40
C LEU A 406 37.29 -28.49 -23.72
N ILE A 407 37.31 -27.18 -24.04
CA ILE A 407 38.55 -26.46 -24.28
C ILE A 407 39.44 -26.50 -23.04
N LEU A 408 38.91 -26.23 -21.85
CA LEU A 408 39.66 -26.28 -20.59
C LEU A 408 40.23 -27.68 -20.29
N LEU A 409 39.47 -28.74 -20.57
CA LEU A 409 39.94 -30.12 -20.41
C LEU A 409 41.06 -30.47 -21.39
N PHE A 410 41.01 -29.97 -22.63
CA PHE A 410 42.04 -30.25 -23.63
C PHE A 410 43.30 -29.38 -23.47
N THR A 411 43.18 -28.14 -22.98
CA THR A 411 44.35 -27.26 -22.75
C THR A 411 45.00 -27.48 -21.38
N GLY A 412 44.26 -28.03 -20.41
CA GLY A 412 44.75 -28.28 -19.05
C GLY A 412 45.67 -29.51 -18.92
N ASN A 413 45.80 -30.33 -19.97
CA ASN A 413 46.63 -31.54 -19.98
C ASN A 413 48.02 -31.33 -20.65
N THR A 414 48.39 -30.08 -20.94
CA THR A 414 49.69 -29.71 -21.53
C THR A 414 50.45 -28.70 -20.67
N ILE A 415 50.57 -28.99 -19.37
CA ILE A 415 51.55 -28.35 -18.47
C ILE A 415 52.31 -29.44 -17.73
#